data_AF-A0A2S7KAR7-F1
#
_entry.id   AF-A0A2S7KAR7-F1
#
_cell.length_a   1.000
_cell.length_b   1.000
_cell.length_c   1.000
_cell.angle_alpha   90.00
_cell.angle_beta   90.00
_cell.angle_gamma   90.00
#
_symmetry.space_group_name_H-M   'P 1'
#
loop_
_entity.id
_entity.type
_entity.pdbx_description
1 polymer ?
#
loop_
_entity_poly.entity_id
_entity_poly.type
_entity_poly.pdbx_seq_one_letter_code
_entity_poly.pdbx_strand_id
1 'polypeptide(L)'
;MRLSLMAARALFFLLFALVTFLTLTPDPDNTEPGFVVTRWISSALFGDDALADKVAHFLAYASLGALAFWAEVKVFSQRWGAWAALCLYGVLLEGLQGLGGVRDPEIADAVCNALGAAAGLGGAFLLSRLTGRFRLR
;
A
#
# COMPACT_ATOMS: atom_id res chain seq x y z
N MET A 1 -11.09 22.67 -6.21
CA MET A 1 -11.61 21.28 -6.04
C MET A 1 -11.18 20.33 -7.18
N ARG A 2 -11.19 20.73 -8.46
CA ARG A 2 -10.75 19.85 -9.56
C ARG A 2 -9.23 19.55 -9.57
N LEU A 3 -8.40 20.55 -9.26
CA LEU A 3 -6.94 20.39 -9.22
C LEU A 3 -6.48 19.41 -8.13
N SER A 4 -7.09 19.45 -6.95
CA SER A 4 -6.76 18.54 -5.83
C SER A 4 -7.11 17.09 -6.14
N LEU A 5 -8.22 16.84 -6.84
CA LEU A 5 -8.60 15.49 -7.26
C LEU A 5 -7.66 14.94 -8.34
N MET A 6 -7.29 15.78 -9.32
CA MET A 6 -6.32 15.40 -10.36
C MET A 6 -4.95 15.09 -9.74
N ALA A 7 -4.49 15.88 -8.78
CA ALA A 7 -3.26 15.61 -8.03
C ALA A 7 -3.34 14.28 -7.28
N ALA A 8 -4.44 14.00 -6.56
CA ALA A 8 -4.61 12.73 -5.84
C ALA A 8 -4.60 11.52 -6.80
N ARG A 9 -5.22 11.64 -7.97
CA ARG A 9 -5.18 10.59 -9.01
C ARG A 9 -3.79 10.40 -9.58
N ALA A 10 -3.08 11.48 -9.90
CA ALA A 10 -1.72 11.41 -10.39
C ALA A 10 -0.80 10.75 -9.36
N LEU A 11 -0.90 11.13 -8.08
CA LEU A 11 -0.16 10.52 -6.99
C LEU A 11 -0.51 9.04 -6.82
N PHE A 12 -1.79 8.67 -6.91
CA PHE A 12 -2.20 7.27 -6.88
C PHE A 12 -1.54 6.46 -7.99
N PHE A 13 -1.59 6.93 -9.24
CA PHE A 13 -0.96 6.23 -10.37
C PHE A 13 0.55 6.16 -10.26
N LEU A 14 1.21 7.25 -9.83
CA LEU A 14 2.66 7.26 -9.61
C LEU A 14 3.06 6.25 -8.52
N LEU A 15 2.34 6.23 -7.39
CA LEU A 15 2.60 5.27 -6.33
C LEU A 15 2.31 3.84 -6.79
N PHE A 16 1.21 3.61 -7.50
CA PHE A 16 0.85 2.30 -8.04
C PHE A 16 1.96 1.77 -8.95
N ALA A 17 2.41 2.57 -9.91
CA ALA A 17 3.51 2.21 -10.81
C ALA A 17 4.82 1.98 -10.06
N LEU A 18 5.13 2.82 -9.06
CA LEU A 18 6.33 2.66 -8.24
C LEU A 18 6.29 1.35 -7.45
N VAL A 19 5.17 1.02 -6.81
CA VAL A 19 4.99 -0.24 -6.08
C VAL A 19 5.13 -1.41 -7.05
N THR A 20 4.48 -1.38 -8.22
CA THR A 20 4.65 -2.44 -9.24
C THR A 20 6.12 -2.64 -9.61
N PHE A 21 6.83 -1.55 -9.90
CA PHE A 21 8.23 -1.59 -10.29
C PHE A 21 9.11 -2.14 -9.16
N LEU A 22 8.96 -1.63 -7.94
CA LEU A 22 9.75 -2.07 -6.79
C LEU A 22 9.44 -3.51 -6.37
N THR A 23 8.25 -4.02 -6.66
CA THR A 23 7.90 -5.42 -6.38
C THR A 23 8.46 -6.37 -7.43
N LEU A 24 8.51 -5.99 -8.71
CA LEU A 24 8.87 -6.90 -9.82
C LEU A 24 10.32 -6.80 -10.32
N THR A 25 11.09 -5.77 -9.95
CA THR A 25 12.36 -5.48 -10.64
C THR A 25 13.61 -5.61 -9.76
N PRO A 26 13.69 -4.98 -8.56
CA PRO A 26 14.79 -5.22 -7.64
C PRO A 26 14.55 -6.53 -6.90
N ASP A 27 15.52 -7.45 -6.98
CA ASP A 27 15.58 -8.56 -6.04
C ASP A 27 15.96 -8.01 -4.65
N PRO A 28 15.08 -8.13 -3.64
CA PRO A 28 15.34 -7.60 -2.30
C PRO A 28 16.53 -8.26 -1.62
N ASP A 29 16.87 -9.51 -1.97
CA ASP A 29 17.99 -10.25 -1.38
C ASP A 29 19.34 -9.79 -1.93
N ASN A 30 19.32 -9.17 -3.12
CA ASN A 30 20.50 -8.64 -3.81
C ASN A 30 20.64 -7.11 -3.70
N THR A 31 19.81 -6.46 -2.89
CA THR A 31 19.88 -5.01 -2.67
C THR A 31 20.32 -4.70 -1.25
N GLU A 32 21.02 -3.57 -1.06
CA GLU A 32 21.42 -3.16 0.27
C GLU A 32 20.18 -3.08 1.18
N PRO A 33 20.30 -3.50 2.45
CA PRO A 33 19.19 -3.58 3.38
C PRO A 33 18.32 -2.31 3.33
N GLY A 34 17.15 -2.39 2.68
CA GLY A 34 16.29 -1.24 2.36
C GLY A 34 15.68 -0.50 3.55
N PHE A 35 15.07 0.66 3.27
CA PHE A 35 14.38 1.61 4.17
C PHE A 35 14.61 1.42 5.68
N VAL A 36 15.55 2.18 6.26
CA VAL A 36 15.84 2.23 7.72
C VAL A 36 14.59 2.37 8.58
N VAL A 37 13.57 3.09 8.07
CA VAL A 37 12.31 3.31 8.78
C VAL A 37 11.52 2.03 9.01
N THR A 38 11.46 1.08 8.05
CA THR A 38 10.65 -0.14 8.22
C THR A 38 11.29 -1.07 9.24
N ARG A 39 12.63 -1.19 9.25
CA ARG A 39 13.35 -1.89 10.33
C ARG A 39 13.10 -1.26 11.67
N TRP A 40 13.25 0.06 11.77
CA TRP A 40 13.01 0.78 13.02
C TRP A 40 11.58 0.56 13.53
N ILE A 41 10.56 0.66 12.67
CA ILE A 41 9.16 0.37 13.03
C ILE A 41 9.02 -1.08 13.48
N SER A 42 9.60 -2.02 12.74
CA SER A 42 9.54 -3.44 13.04
C SER A 42 10.14 -3.77 14.41
N SER A 43 11.33 -3.26 14.67
CA SER A 43 12.02 -3.34 15.96
C SER A 43 11.17 -2.76 17.10
N ALA A 44 10.63 -1.55 16.88
CA ALA A 44 9.90 -0.82 17.90
C ALA A 44 8.56 -1.48 18.26
N LEU A 45 7.88 -2.09 17.28
CA LEU A 45 6.55 -2.68 17.49
C LEU A 45 6.61 -4.17 17.83
N PHE A 46 7.56 -4.91 17.28
CA PHE A 46 7.60 -6.37 17.36
C PHE A 46 8.88 -6.92 18.00
N GLY A 47 9.88 -6.08 18.25
CA GLY A 47 11.18 -6.52 18.78
C GLY A 47 12.00 -7.37 17.81
N ASP A 48 11.62 -7.35 16.52
CA ASP A 48 12.23 -8.18 15.48
C ASP A 48 12.37 -7.38 14.18
N ASP A 49 13.61 -7.15 13.75
CA ASP A 49 13.93 -6.43 12.53
C ASP A 49 13.67 -7.28 11.27
N ALA A 50 13.54 -8.60 11.40
CA ALA A 50 13.25 -9.50 10.29
C ALA A 50 11.85 -9.29 9.70
N LEU A 51 10.92 -8.70 10.47
CA LEU A 51 9.57 -8.37 9.99
C LEU A 51 9.50 -7.04 9.20
N ALA A 52 10.64 -6.38 8.96
CA ALA A 52 10.70 -5.11 8.24
C ALA A 52 10.11 -5.17 6.82
N ASP A 53 10.28 -6.30 6.15
CA ASP A 53 9.68 -6.60 4.84
C ASP A 53 8.14 -6.56 4.93
N LYS A 54 7.57 -7.24 5.93
CA LYS A 54 6.12 -7.27 6.16
C LYS A 54 5.56 -5.90 6.51
N VAL A 55 6.33 -5.08 7.24
CA VAL A 55 6.01 -3.68 7.50
C VAL A 55 6.04 -2.86 6.21
N ALA A 56 7.00 -3.09 5.30
CA ALA A 56 7.08 -2.41 4.02
C ALA A 56 5.84 -2.70 3.15
N HIS A 57 5.45 -3.98 3.04
CA HIS A 57 4.23 -4.41 2.35
C HIS A 57 2.99 -3.72 2.91
N PHE A 58 2.83 -3.73 4.23
CA PHE A 58 1.72 -3.06 4.90
C PHE A 58 1.68 -1.56 4.60
N LEU A 59 2.81 -0.85 4.72
CA LEU A 59 2.87 0.60 4.53
C LEU A 59 2.67 1.02 3.07
N ALA A 60 3.21 0.26 2.12
CA ALA A 60 3.02 0.48 0.69
C ALA A 60 1.52 0.40 0.33
N TYR A 61 0.84 -0.65 0.78
CA TYR A 61 -0.58 -0.84 0.52
C TYR A 61 -1.47 0.09 1.35
N ALA A 62 -1.08 0.48 2.57
CA ALA A 62 -1.76 1.53 3.31
C ALA A 62 -1.71 2.88 2.58
N SER A 63 -0.58 3.20 1.96
CA SER A 63 -0.44 4.40 1.14
C SER A 63 -1.32 4.33 -0.11
N LEU A 64 -1.36 3.18 -0.80
CA LEU A 64 -2.25 2.95 -1.94
C LEU A 64 -3.74 3.04 -1.55
N GLY A 65 -4.14 2.44 -0.44
CA GLY A 65 -5.52 2.49 0.06
C GLY A 65 -5.96 3.91 0.42
N ALA A 66 -5.10 4.68 1.07
CA ALA A 66 -5.37 6.08 1.40
C ALA A 66 -5.49 6.96 0.14
N LEU A 67 -4.57 6.80 -0.82
CA LEU A 67 -4.65 7.53 -2.09
C LEU A 67 -5.84 7.09 -2.94
N ALA A 68 -6.21 5.81 -2.94
CA ALA A 68 -7.42 5.33 -3.62
C ALA A 68 -8.67 6.01 -3.07
N PHE A 69 -8.75 6.22 -1.75
CA PHE A 69 -9.83 6.97 -1.11
C PHE A 69 -9.87 8.43 -1.58
N TRP A 70 -8.76 9.18 -1.50
CA TRP A 70 -8.73 10.59 -1.88
C TRP A 70 -8.80 10.86 -3.39
N ALA A 71 -8.34 9.92 -4.21
CA ALA A 71 -8.47 9.95 -5.66
C ALA A 71 -9.87 9.56 -6.16
N GLU A 72 -10.75 9.16 -5.23
CA GLU A 72 -12.10 8.65 -5.49
C GLU A 72 -12.11 7.46 -6.45
N VAL A 73 -11.14 6.55 -6.32
CA VAL A 73 -11.11 5.32 -7.10
C VAL A 73 -12.31 4.46 -6.72
N LYS A 74 -13.05 4.02 -7.74
CA LYS A 74 -14.21 3.13 -7.60
C LYS A 74 -14.07 2.00 -8.59
N VAL A 75 -14.34 0.78 -8.15
CA VAL A 75 -14.43 -0.40 -9.01
C VAL A 75 -15.86 -0.92 -8.89
N PHE A 76 -16.50 -1.20 -10.02
CA PHE A 76 -17.95 -1.51 -10.09
C PHE A 76 -18.83 -0.48 -9.37
N SER A 77 -18.48 0.80 -9.46
CA SER A 77 -19.14 1.93 -8.77
C SER A 77 -19.05 1.90 -7.23
N GLN A 78 -18.29 0.97 -6.64
CA GLN A 78 -18.20 0.78 -5.19
C GLN A 78 -16.81 1.19 -4.67
N ARG A 79 -16.76 1.93 -3.56
CA ARG A 79 -15.49 2.37 -2.94
C ARG A 79 -14.70 1.19 -2.36
N TRP A 80 -15.38 0.22 -1.77
CA TRP A 80 -14.73 -1.02 -1.30
C TRP A 80 -14.23 -1.90 -2.46
N GLY A 81 -14.74 -1.67 -3.67
CA GLY A 81 -14.21 -2.32 -4.88
C GLY A 81 -12.75 -1.95 -5.13
N ALA A 82 -12.29 -0.76 -4.73
CA ALA A 82 -10.89 -0.39 -4.81
C ALA A 82 -10.02 -1.21 -3.84
N TRP A 83 -10.50 -1.49 -2.62
CA TRP A 83 -9.82 -2.37 -1.69
C TRP A 83 -9.73 -3.80 -2.24
N ALA A 84 -10.83 -4.35 -2.74
CA ALA A 84 -10.84 -5.69 -3.34
C ALA A 84 -9.87 -5.78 -4.55
N ALA A 85 -9.82 -4.74 -5.39
CA ALA A 85 -8.88 -4.67 -6.50
C ALA A 85 -7.42 -4.59 -6.03
N LEU A 86 -7.12 -3.86 -4.94
CA LEU A 86 -5.79 -3.84 -4.35
C LEU A 86 -5.41 -5.18 -3.73
N CYS A 87 -6.33 -5.90 -3.09
CA CYS A 87 -6.06 -7.26 -2.59
C CYS A 87 -5.72 -8.21 -3.75
N LEU A 88 -6.52 -8.18 -4.82
CA LEU A 88 -6.25 -8.99 -6.00
C LEU A 88 -4.92 -8.62 -6.65
N TYR A 89 -4.64 -7.31 -6.77
CA TYR A 89 -3.37 -6.80 -7.27
C TYR A 89 -2.18 -7.31 -6.45
N GLY A 90 -2.27 -7.32 -5.12
CA GLY A 90 -1.22 -7.88 -4.26
C GLY A 90 -0.98 -9.37 -4.50
N VAL A 91 -2.04 -10.18 -4.54
CA VAL A 91 -1.91 -11.61 -4.86
C VAL A 91 -1.31 -11.84 -6.24
N LEU A 92 -1.70 -11.04 -7.24
CA LEU A 92 -1.14 -11.13 -8.58
C LEU A 92 0.34 -10.76 -8.60
N LEU A 93 0.77 -9.74 -7.86
CA LEU A 93 2.17 -9.37 -7.79
C LEU A 93 3.03 -10.45 -7.12
N GLU A 94 2.58 -11.04 -6.01
CA GLU A 94 3.28 -12.17 -5.38
C GLU A 94 3.48 -13.32 -6.38
N GLY A 95 2.42 -13.68 -7.11
CA GLY A 95 2.50 -14.71 -8.15
C GLY A 95 3.47 -14.35 -9.28
N LEU A 96 3.48 -13.09 -9.71
CA LEU A 96 4.39 -12.59 -10.75
C LEU A 96 5.85 -12.54 -10.27
N GLN A 97 6.11 -12.25 -8.99
CA GLN A 97 7.45 -12.32 -8.41
C GLN A 97 7.99 -13.76 -8.46
N GLY A 98 7.16 -14.72 -8.05
CA GLY A 98 7.52 -16.14 -8.12
C GLY A 98 7.76 -16.62 -9.56
N LEU A 99 6.91 -16.22 -10.51
CA LEU A 99 7.10 -16.57 -11.94
C LEU A 99 8.32 -15.88 -12.57
N GLY A 100 8.64 -14.66 -12.13
CA GLY A 100 9.79 -13.90 -12.59
C GLY A 100 11.12 -14.36 -11.99
N GLY A 101 11.08 -15.28 -11.01
CA GLY A 101 12.28 -15.70 -10.26
C GLY A 101 12.90 -14.57 -9.44
N VAL A 102 12.11 -13.56 -9.07
CA VAL A 102 12.58 -12.40 -8.29
C VAL A 102 12.70 -12.78 -6.82
N ARG A 103 11.70 -13.50 -6.29
CA ARG A 103 11.65 -14.02 -4.92
C ARG A 103 10.58 -15.12 -4.82
N ASP A 104 10.69 -15.95 -3.79
CA ASP A 104 9.63 -16.90 -3.44
C ASP A 104 8.33 -16.18 -3.03
N PRO A 105 7.16 -16.58 -3.56
CA PRO A 105 5.89 -15.97 -3.20
C PRO A 105 5.49 -16.30 -1.76
N GLU A 106 5.06 -15.30 -1.00
CA GLU A 106 4.71 -15.47 0.41
C GLU A 106 3.26 -15.06 0.70
N ILE A 107 2.47 -15.98 1.27
CA ILE A 107 1.09 -15.68 1.68
C ILE A 107 1.05 -14.55 2.72
N ALA A 108 2.07 -14.46 3.57
CA ALA A 108 2.19 -13.39 4.57
C ALA A 108 2.24 -11.99 3.93
N ASP A 109 2.89 -11.85 2.77
CA ASP A 109 2.97 -10.58 2.06
C ASP A 109 1.63 -10.19 1.45
N ALA A 110 0.93 -11.14 0.83
CA ALA A 110 -0.44 -10.92 0.37
C ALA A 110 -1.38 -10.47 1.50
N VAL A 111 -1.22 -11.03 2.70
CA VAL A 111 -2.00 -10.64 3.89
C VAL A 111 -1.62 -9.22 4.34
N CYS A 112 -0.32 -8.91 4.44
CA CYS A 112 0.14 -7.56 4.78
C CYS A 112 -0.34 -6.50 3.78
N ASN A 113 -0.33 -6.83 2.49
CA ASN A 113 -0.87 -5.99 1.42
C ASN A 113 -2.37 -5.72 1.65
N ALA A 114 -3.17 -6.76 1.91
CA ALA A 114 -4.61 -6.63 2.12
C ALA A 114 -4.96 -5.80 3.38
N LEU A 115 -4.25 -6.05 4.50
CA LEU A 115 -4.41 -5.33 5.76
C LEU A 115 -3.97 -3.87 5.62
N GLY A 116 -2.86 -3.62 4.94
CA GLY A 116 -2.38 -2.29 4.61
C GLY A 116 -3.44 -1.51 3.85
N ALA A 117 -3.93 -2.05 2.73
CA ALA A 117 -4.95 -1.40 1.91
C ALA A 117 -6.23 -1.07 2.70
N ALA A 118 -6.69 -1.98 3.56
CA ALA A 118 -7.82 -1.74 4.44
C ALA A 118 -7.54 -0.60 5.44
N ALA A 119 -6.38 -0.63 6.11
CA ALA A 119 -5.97 0.38 7.08
C ALA A 119 -5.84 1.76 6.43
N GLY A 120 -5.27 1.84 5.23
CA GLY A 120 -5.15 3.07 4.45
C GLY A 120 -6.49 3.69 4.10
N LEU A 121 -7.40 2.88 3.53
CA LEU A 121 -8.73 3.33 3.13
C LEU A 121 -9.55 3.76 4.35
N GLY A 122 -9.56 2.95 5.42
CA GLY A 122 -10.25 3.24 6.67
C GLY A 122 -9.69 4.46 7.40
N GLY A 123 -8.36 4.58 7.45
CA GLY A 123 -7.65 5.71 8.05
C GLY A 123 -7.92 7.02 7.30
N ALA A 124 -7.88 7.02 5.97
CA ALA A 124 -8.20 8.19 5.16
C ALA A 124 -9.67 8.61 5.31
N PHE A 125 -10.59 7.63 5.40
CA PHE A 125 -11.99 7.89 5.72
C PHE A 125 -12.14 8.55 7.10
N LEU A 126 -11.54 7.98 8.14
CA LEU A 126 -11.59 8.52 9.51
C LEU A 126 -11.00 9.92 9.58
N LEU A 127 -9.83 10.14 8.99
CA LEU A 127 -9.18 11.45 8.96
C LEU A 127 -10.08 12.48 8.28
N SER A 128 -10.68 12.14 7.14
CA SER A 128 -11.61 13.03 6.43
C SER A 128 -12.84 13.37 7.26
N ARG A 129 -13.34 12.44 8.09
CA ARG A 129 -14.44 12.69 9.04
C ARG A 129 -14.02 13.60 10.18
N LEU A 130 -12.82 13.42 10.73
CA LEU A 130 -12.30 14.25 11.80
C LEU A 130 -12.02 15.67 11.30
N THR A 131 -11.25 15.83 10.23
CA THR A 131 -10.91 17.16 9.68
C THR A 131 -12.13 17.87 9.08
N GLY A 132 -13.09 17.13 8.54
CA GLY A 132 -14.36 17.68 8.08
C GLY A 132 -15.20 18.26 9.22
N ARG A 133 -15.13 17.68 10.43
CA ARG A 133 -15.75 18.24 11.65
C ARG A 133 -15.04 19.50 12.14
N PHE A 134 -13.72 19.61 11.96
CA PHE A 134 -12.93 20.77 12.39
C PHE A 134 -12.94 21.95 11.40
N ARG A 135 -13.44 21.78 10.17
CA ARG A 135 -13.61 22.88 9.18
C ARG A 135 -14.92 23.67 9.31
N LEU A 136 -15.66 23.50 10.41
CA LEU A 136 -16.84 24.29 10.74
C LEU A 136 -16.56 25.14 11.98
N ARG A 137 -15.96 26.31 11.78
CA ARG A 137 -16.16 27.55 12.53
C ARG A 137 -15.56 28.71 11.77
#